data_AF-M5RKK6-F1
#
_entry.id   AF-M5RKK6-F1
#
_cell.length_a   1.000
_cell.length_b   1.000
_cell.length_c   1.000
_cell.angle_alpha   90.00
_cell.angle_beta   90.00
_cell.angle_gamma   90.00
#
_symmetry.space_group_name_H-M   'P 1'
#
loop_
_entity.id
_entity.type
_entity.pdbx_description
1 polymer ?
#
loop_
_entity_poly.entity_id
_entity_poly.type
_entity_poly.pdbx_seq_one_letter_code
_entity_poly.pdbx_strand_id
1 'polypeptide(L)' 'MQVLQRLVDAGNTVIVIEHQFDLLAACDWIIDVGPSGGAGGGEIVAEGPPEWIAESQRGATAPYLAAVLEKAAYGL' A
#
# COMPACT_ATOMS: atom_id res chain seq x y z
N MET A 1 -1.42 -14.50 0.43
CA MET A 1 -2.00 -13.73 -0.68
C MET A 1 -2.76 -14.55 -1.74
N GLN A 2 -2.79 -15.89 -1.71
CA GLN A 2 -3.37 -16.66 -2.84
C GLN A 2 -4.89 -16.57 -2.97
N VAL A 3 -5.64 -16.28 -1.88
CA VAL A 3 -7.10 -16.23 -1.93
C VAL A 3 -7.60 -14.94 -2.60
N LEU A 4 -7.08 -13.78 -2.18
CA LEU A 4 -7.47 -12.48 -2.74
C LEU A 4 -7.07 -12.37 -4.21
N GLN A 5 -5.87 -12.86 -4.56
CA GLN A 5 -5.41 -12.87 -5.95
C GLN A 5 -6.36 -13.64 -6.86
N ARG A 6 -6.89 -14.81 -6.42
CA ARG A 6 -7.87 -15.58 -7.22
C ARG A 6 -9.17 -14.83 -7.49
N LEU A 7 -9.59 -13.94 -6.59
CA LEU A 7 -10.76 -13.10 -6.81
C LEU A 7 -10.48 -12.05 -7.89
N VAL A 8 -9.29 -11.44 -7.85
CA VAL A 8 -8.82 -10.49 -8.88
C VAL A 8 -8.66 -11.19 -10.24
N ASP A 9 -8.01 -12.36 -10.27
CA ASP A 9 -7.82 -13.17 -11.48
C ASP A 9 -9.15 -13.61 -12.11
N ALA A 10 -10.21 -13.74 -11.30
CA ALA A 10 -11.57 -14.03 -11.75
C ALA A 10 -12.32 -12.78 -12.28
N GLY A 11 -11.66 -11.61 -12.33
CA GLY A 11 -12.22 -10.36 -12.83
C GLY A 11 -12.94 -9.49 -11.79
N ASN A 12 -12.83 -9.82 -10.50
CA ASN A 12 -13.42 -8.99 -9.44
C ASN A 12 -12.47 -7.88 -9.01
N THR A 13 -13.01 -6.78 -8.50
CA THR A 13 -12.23 -5.76 -7.79
C THR A 13 -12.27 -6.04 -6.29
N VAL A 14 -11.11 -6.06 -5.66
CA VAL A 14 -10.96 -6.26 -4.21
C VAL A 14 -10.44 -4.96 -3.60
N ILE A 15 -11.19 -4.41 -2.64
CA ILE A 15 -10.78 -3.24 -1.87
C ILE A 15 -10.58 -3.70 -0.43
N VAL A 16 -9.41 -3.40 0.15
CA VAL A 16 -9.04 -3.75 1.52
C VAL A 16 -8.50 -2.53 2.25
N ILE A 17 -8.70 -2.49 3.57
CA ILE A 17 -8.09 -1.52 4.48
C ILE A 17 -7.11 -2.29 5.33
N GLU A 18 -5.82 -1.98 5.21
CA GLU A 18 -4.76 -2.77 5.82
C GLU A 18 -3.59 -1.92 6.31
N HIS A 19 -2.88 -2.49 7.28
CA HIS A 19 -1.67 -1.91 7.87
C HIS A 19 -0.45 -2.83 7.74
N GLN A 20 -0.63 -4.04 7.20
CA GLN A 20 0.48 -4.97 6.95
C GLN A 20 1.19 -4.62 5.64
N PHE A 21 2.43 -4.11 5.74
CA PHE A 21 3.20 -3.65 4.59
C PHE A 21 3.51 -4.74 3.55
N ASP A 22 3.66 -6.00 3.96
CA ASP A 22 3.85 -7.12 3.02
C ASP A 22 2.65 -7.31 2.09
N LEU A 23 1.44 -6.99 2.57
CA LEU A 23 0.24 -7.02 1.73
C LEU A 23 0.19 -5.80 0.82
N LEU A 24 0.47 -4.61 1.37
CA LEU A 24 0.47 -3.35 0.61
C LEU A 24 1.47 -3.42 -0.56
N ALA A 25 2.66 -3.97 -0.34
CA ALA A 25 3.70 -4.13 -1.35
C ALA A 25 3.27 -5.01 -2.55
N ALA A 26 2.20 -5.80 -2.40
CA ALA A 26 1.72 -6.69 -3.44
C ALA A 26 0.35 -6.27 -4.02
N CYS A 27 -0.17 -5.11 -3.61
CA CYS A 27 -1.36 -4.51 -4.20
C CYS A 27 -1.04 -3.86 -5.55
N ASP A 28 -1.98 -3.88 -6.49
CA ASP A 28 -1.83 -3.17 -7.77
C ASP A 28 -1.94 -1.65 -7.62
N TRP A 29 -2.69 -1.19 -6.61
CA TRP A 29 -2.94 0.21 -6.32
C TRP A 29 -3.18 0.44 -4.83
N ILE A 30 -2.68 1.54 -4.30
CA ILE A 30 -2.85 1.97 -2.92
C ILE A 30 -3.42 3.39 -2.92
N ILE A 31 -4.32 3.65 -1.98
CA ILE A 31 -4.77 4.99 -1.60
C ILE A 31 -4.33 5.20 -0.16
N ASP A 32 -3.33 6.06 0.07
CA ASP A 32 -2.82 6.37 1.40
C ASP A 32 -3.61 7.54 1.99
N VAL A 33 -4.10 7.37 3.22
CA VAL A 33 -4.97 8.32 3.90
C VAL A 33 -4.29 8.80 5.19
N GLY A 34 -4.18 10.11 5.34
CA GLY A 34 -3.47 10.72 6.46
C GLY A 34 -3.64 12.25 6.46
N PRO A 35 -2.60 13.03 6.84
CA PRO A 35 -1.24 12.61 7.24
C PRO A 35 -1.16 12.00 8.66
N SER A 36 -2.18 12.17 9.50
CA SER A 36 -2.30 11.50 10.80
C SER A 36 -3.68 10.86 10.96
N GLY A 37 -3.94 10.24 12.13
CA GLY A 37 -5.29 9.81 12.50
C GLY A 37 -6.15 10.95 13.07
N GLY A 38 -7.47 10.72 13.12
CA GLY A 38 -8.42 11.64 13.75
C GLY A 38 -8.56 12.98 13.02
N ALA A 39 -8.60 14.08 13.77
CA ALA A 39 -8.83 15.42 13.22
C ALA A 39 -7.69 15.95 12.33
N GLY A 40 -6.49 15.37 12.41
CA GLY A 40 -5.37 15.68 11.52
C GLY A 40 -5.26 14.74 10.31
N GLY A 41 -6.28 13.90 10.10
CA GLY A 41 -6.37 12.96 9.00
C GLY A 41 -7.48 13.28 8.01
N GLY A 42 -7.82 12.30 7.19
CA GLY A 42 -8.96 12.37 6.26
C GLY A 42 -8.62 12.95 4.88
N GLU A 43 -7.33 13.17 4.59
CA GLU A 43 -6.86 13.56 3.27
C GLU A 43 -6.24 12.37 2.54
N ILE A 44 -6.37 12.35 1.21
CA ILE A 44 -5.54 11.50 0.36
C ILE A 44 -4.15 12.13 0.31
N VAL A 45 -3.16 11.44 0.89
CA VAL A 45 -1.78 11.93 0.92
C VAL A 45 -0.99 11.48 -0.31
N ALA A 46 -1.30 10.30 -0.84
CA ALA A 46 -0.76 9.75 -2.07
C ALA A 46 -1.70 8.65 -2.63
N GLU A 47 -1.69 8.45 -3.94
CA GLU A 47 -2.37 7.34 -4.61
C GLU A 47 -1.54 6.83 -5.80
N GLY A 48 -1.55 5.52 -6.03
CA GLY A 48 -0.75 4.91 -7.09
C GLY A 48 -0.30 3.48 -6.79
N PRO A 49 0.52 2.88 -7.68
CA PRO A 49 1.24 1.64 -7.41
C PRO A 49 2.12 1.74 -6.16
N PRO A 50 2.44 0.62 -5.50
CA PRO A 50 3.22 0.60 -4.25
C PRO A 50 4.56 1.35 -4.35
N GLU A 51 5.24 1.25 -5.49
CA GLU A 51 6.52 1.92 -5.74
C GLU A 51 6.38 3.44 -5.68
N TRP A 52 5.26 3.99 -6.17
CA TRP A 52 5.01 5.44 -6.12
C TRP A 52 4.66 5.90 -4.71
N ILE A 53 3.90 5.09 -3.97
CA ILE A 53 3.59 5.39 -2.57
C ILE A 53 4.86 5.39 -1.71
N ALA A 54 5.79 4.49 -1.98
CA ALA A 54 7.08 4.42 -1.29
C ALA A 54 7.94 5.69 -1.45
N GLU A 55 7.71 6.48 -2.51
CA GLU A 55 8.39 7.75 -2.77
C GLU A 55 7.67 8.97 -2.20
N SER A 56 6.48 8.80 -1.62
CA SER A 56 5.69 9.91 -1.08
C SER A 56 6.41 10.61 0.08
N GLN A 57 6.47 11.94 0.03
CA GLN A 57 6.95 12.78 1.13
C GLN A 57 5.85 13.12 2.16
N ARG A 58 4.61 12.66 1.91
CA ARG A 58 3.45 12.90 2.76
C ARG A 58 2.97 11.56 3.33
N GLY A 59 2.59 11.57 4.60
CA GLY A 59 2.07 10.38 5.29
C GLY A 59 3.16 9.53 5.94
N ALA A 60 2.73 8.54 6.73
CA ALA A 60 3.63 7.66 7.48
C ALA A 60 3.95 6.36 6.73
N THR A 61 3.21 6.01 5.68
CA THR A 61 3.27 4.71 4.99
C THR A 61 4.55 4.55 4.17
N ALA A 62 4.98 5.59 3.47
CA ALA A 62 6.10 5.57 2.51
C ALA A 62 7.40 4.92 3.02
N PRO A 63 8.01 5.33 4.16
CA PRO A 63 9.30 4.79 4.59
C PRO A 63 9.25 3.29 4.92
N TYR A 64 8.12 2.80 5.41
CA TYR A 64 7.96 1.38 5.74
C TYR A 64 7.68 0.54 4.49
N LEU A 65 6.87 1.06 3.57
CA LEU A 65 6.61 0.40 2.29
C LEU A 65 7.89 0.29 1.46
N ALA A 66 8.70 1.35 1.42
CA ALA A 66 10.02 1.35 0.76
C ALA A 66 10.92 0.23 1.30
N ALA A 67 10.98 0.06 2.62
CA ALA A 67 11.80 -0.97 3.26
C ALA A 67 11.34 -2.41 2.92
N VAL A 68 10.04 -2.63 2.72
CA VAL A 68 9.50 -3.94 2.30
C VAL A 68 9.81 -4.22 0.84
N LEU A 69 9.60 -3.23 -0.04
CA LEU A 69 9.91 -3.36 -1.47
C LEU A 69 11.39 -3.62 -1.71
N GLU A 70 12.27 -2.96 -0.96
CA GLU A 70 13.72 -3.19 -1.01
C GLU A 70 14.06 -4.64 -0.65
N LYS A 71 13.51 -5.19 0.44
CA LYS A 71 13.73 -6.59 0.83
C LYS A 71 13.24 -7.57 -0.23
N ALA A 72 12.05 -7.32 -0.79
CA ALA A 72 11.48 -8.14 -1.84
C ALA A 72 12.36 -8.16 -3.10
N ALA A 73 12.96 -7.02 -3.47
CA ALA A 73 13.89 -6.92 -4.61
C ALA A 73 15.19 -7.72 -4.38
N TYR A 74 15.66 -7.85 -3.14
CA TYR A 74 16.85 -8.62 -2.79
C TYR A 74 16.58 -10.09 -2.44
N GLY A 75 15.32 -10.53 -2.41
CA GLY A 75 14.94 -11.90 -2.07
C GLY A 75 15.26 -12.30 -0.62
N LEU A 76 15.29 -11.30 0.28
CA LEU A 76 15.64 -11.43 1.70
C LEU A 76 14.41 -11.61 2.60
#